data_AF-A0A9D2GJC4-F1
#
_entry.id   AF-A0A9D2GJC4-F1
#
_cell.length_a   1.000
_cell.length_b   1.000
_cell.length_c   1.000
_cell.angle_alpha   90.00
_cell.angle_beta   90.00
_cell.angle_gamma   90.00
#
_symmetry.space_group_name_H-M   'P 1'
#
loop_
_entity.id
_entity.type
_entity.pdbx_description
1 polymer ?
#
loop_
_entity_poly.entity_id
_entity_poly.type
_entity_poly.pdbx_seq_one_letter_code
_entity_poly.pdbx_strand_id
1 'polypeptide(L)' 'MNGKLVKSGIALILLGEGLYLVFSLLKPGEGSAFGDFFSGLLLGISVGINLVGLVLAVIGVARKDSR' A
#
# COMPACT_ATOMS: atom_id res chain seq x y z
N MET A 1 4.04 13.54 19.05
CA MET A 1 3.41 12.30 18.54
C MET A 1 3.08 12.32 17.03
N ASN A 2 3.01 13.48 16.36
CA ASN A 2 2.49 13.58 14.98
C ASN A 2 3.44 13.06 13.88
N GLY A 3 4.76 13.21 14.04
CA GLY A 3 5.73 12.69 13.08
C GLY A 3 5.74 11.16 12.96
N LYS A 4 5.23 10.44 13.98
CA LYS A 4 5.13 8.98 13.93
C LYS A 4 4.08 8.52 12.91
N LEU A 5 2.93 9.21 12.86
CA LEU A 5 1.86 8.89 11.90
C LEU A 5 2.30 9.13 10.46
N VAL A 6 3.00 10.25 10.20
CA VAL A 6 3.55 10.54 8.87
C VAL A 6 4.56 9.48 8.45
N LYS A 7 5.50 9.11 9.33
CA LYS A 7 6.49 8.06 9.05
C LYS A 7 5.83 6.70 8.79
N SER A 8 4.84 6.32 9.60
CA SER A 8 4.09 5.08 9.39
C SER A 8 3.29 5.10 8.09
N GLY A 9 2.65 6.22 7.75
CA GLY A 9 1.92 6.38 6.49
C GLY A 9 2.82 6.24 5.27
N ILE A 10 3.98 6.92 5.26
CA ILE A 10 4.98 6.78 4.20
C ILE A 10 5.50 5.35 4.10
N ALA A 11 5.77 4.69 5.24
CA ALA A 11 6.21 3.30 5.24
C ALA A 11 5.17 2.35 4.64
N LEU A 12 3.87 2.56 4.91
CA LEU A 12 2.80 1.81 4.27
C LEU A 12 2.76 2.05 2.76
N ILE A 13 2.88 3.31 2.30
CA ILE A 13 2.90 3.60 0.86
C ILE A 13 4.06 2.86 0.16
N LEU A 14 5.26 2.90 0.74
CA LEU A 14 6.41 2.16 0.19
C LEU A 14 6.18 0.64 0.17
N LEU A 15 5.50 0.11 1.20
CA LEU A 15 5.14 -1.31 1.25
C LEU A 15 4.11 -1.68 0.17
N GLY A 16 3.06 -0.88 -0.01
CA GLY A 16 2.03 -1.11 -1.02
C GLY A 16 2.60 -1.06 -2.44
N GLU A 17 3.48 -0.11 -2.72
CA GLU A 17 4.19 -0.03 -4.01
C GLU A 17 5.16 -1.19 -4.21
N GLY A 18 5.86 -1.63 -3.15
CA GLY A 18 6.68 -2.84 -3.17
C GLY A 18 5.86 -4.08 -3.53
N LEU A 19 4.65 -4.22 -2.96
CA LEU A 19 3.72 -5.30 -3.32
C LEU A 19 3.24 -5.21 -4.77
N TYR A 20 3.05 -4.00 -5.31
CA TYR A 20 2.69 -3.81 -6.72
C TYR A 20 3.80 -4.27 -7.66
N LEU A 21 5.07 -4.01 -7.31
CA LEU A 21 6.22 -4.52 -8.05
C LEU A 21 6.27 -6.04 -8.02
N VAL A 22 6.07 -6.63 -6.83
CA VAL A 22 5.99 -8.09 -6.66
C VAL A 22 4.88 -8.67 -7.54
N PHE A 23 3.67 -8.09 -7.52
CA PHE A 23 2.57 -8.46 -8.42
C PHE A 23 2.99 -8.40 -9.90
N SER A 24 3.65 -7.32 -10.32
CA SER A 24 4.06 -7.11 -11.71
C SER A 24 5.11 -8.12 -12.18
N LEU A 25 6.02 -8.54 -11.28
CA LEU A 25 7.07 -9.53 -11.56
C LEU A 25 6.54 -10.97 -11.54
N LEU A 26 5.54 -11.26 -10.72
CA LEU A 26 4.96 -12.60 -10.56
C LEU A 26 3.87 -12.93 -11.57
N LYS A 27 3.41 -11.98 -12.39
CA LYS A 27 2.32 -12.17 -13.36
C LYS A 27 2.75 -13.17 -14.46
N PRO A 28 2.32 -14.45 -14.43
CA PRO A 28 2.77 -15.45 -15.39
C PRO A 28 2.00 -15.31 -16.71
N GLY A 29 2.61 -15.75 -17.82
CA GLY A 29 2.05 -15.65 -19.17
C GLY A 29 0.77 -16.48 -19.43
N GLU A 30 0.42 -17.41 -18.54
CA GLU A 30 -0.86 -18.15 -18.55
C GLU A 30 -1.31 -18.38 -17.08
N GLY A 31 -2.43 -17.79 -16.69
CA GLY A 31 -2.94 -17.82 -15.32
C GLY A 31 -3.79 -19.06 -15.04
N SER A 32 -3.52 -19.76 -13.93
CA SER A 32 -4.49 -20.70 -13.36
C SER A 32 -5.57 -19.93 -12.58
N ALA A 33 -6.77 -20.49 -12.41
CA ALA A 33 -7.83 -19.84 -11.64
C ALA A 33 -7.39 -19.45 -10.21
N PHE A 34 -6.50 -20.25 -9.61
CA PHE A 34 -5.89 -19.93 -8.32
C PHE A 34 -4.88 -18.78 -8.46
N GLY A 35 -4.02 -18.80 -9.48
CA GLY A 35 -3.09 -17.71 -9.79
C GLY A 35 -3.80 -16.37 -10.02
N ASP A 36 -4.93 -16.37 -10.72
CA ASP A 36 -5.72 -15.16 -10.99
C ASP A 36 -6.36 -14.60 -9.70
N PHE A 37 -6.89 -15.48 -8.83
CA PHE A 37 -7.39 -15.06 -7.52
C PHE A 37 -6.29 -14.43 -6.66
N PHE A 38 -5.12 -15.06 -6.56
CA PHE A 38 -4.00 -14.51 -5.78
C PHE A 38 -3.44 -13.24 -6.40
N SER A 39 -3.43 -13.13 -7.74
CA SER A 39 -3.03 -11.91 -8.44
C SER A 39 -3.97 -10.75 -8.13
N GLY A 40 -5.29 -11.00 -8.17
CA GLY A 40 -6.30 -10.02 -7.77
C GLY A 40 -6.23 -9.64 -6.29
N LEU A 41 -6.01 -10.62 -5.42
CA LEU A 41 -5.83 -10.41 -3.98
C LEU A 41 -4.59 -9.55 -3.70
N LEU A 42 -3.46 -9.85 -4.33
CA LEU A 42 -2.20 -9.12 -4.13
C LEU A 42 -2.30 -7.68 -4.63
N LEU A 43 -2.97 -7.47 -5.77
CA LEU A 43 -3.29 -6.14 -6.30
C LEU A 43 -4.20 -5.37 -5.33
N GLY A 44 -5.25 -6.01 -4.82
CA GLY A 44 -6.16 -5.42 -3.85
C GLY A 44 -5.47 -5.02 -2.55
N ILE A 45 -4.59 -5.88 -2.01
CA ILE A 45 -3.79 -5.59 -0.82
C ILE A 45 -2.84 -4.42 -1.08
N SER A 46 -2.16 -4.39 -2.23
CA SER A 46 -1.26 -3.28 -2.61
C SER A 46 -1.99 -1.93 -2.60
N VAL A 47 -3.13 -1.84 -3.29
CA VAL A 47 -3.94 -0.62 -3.34
C VAL A 47 -4.49 -0.26 -1.96
N GLY A 48 -4.96 -1.25 -1.20
CA GLY A 48 -5.48 -1.06 0.15
C GLY A 48 -4.44 -0.49 1.12
N ILE A 49 -3.23 -1.06 1.12
CA ILE A 49 -2.11 -0.57 1.95
C ILE A 49 -1.74 0.87 1.56
N ASN A 50 -1.66 1.17 0.26
CA ASN A 50 -1.39 2.54 -0.22
C ASN A 50 -2.45 3.54 0.26
N LEU A 51 -3.73 3.17 0.19
CA LEU A 51 -4.83 4.03 0.64
C LEU A 51 -4.74 4.30 2.16
N VAL A 52 -4.52 3.26 2.97
CA VAL A 52 -4.35 3.42 4.43
C VAL A 52 -3.12 4.27 4.73
N GLY A 53 -2.01 4.05 4.03
CA GLY A 53 -0.78 4.84 4.17
C GLY A 53 -1.00 6.33 3.88
N LEU A 54 -1.72 6.64 2.79
CA LEU A 54 -2.07 8.01 2.42
C LEU A 54 -2.94 8.69 3.49
N VAL A 55 -3.99 8.00 3.96
CA VAL A 55 -4.87 8.53 5.02
C VAL A 55 -4.08 8.82 6.30
N LEU A 56 -3.19 7.92 6.72
CA LEU A 56 -2.34 8.12 7.90
C LEU A 56 -1.36 9.29 7.72
N ALA A 57 -0.79 9.44 6.53
CA ALA A 57 0.10 10.56 6.21
C ALA A 57 -0.65 11.90 6.27
N VAL A 58 -1.82 12.00 5.64
CA VAL A 58 -2.67 13.20 5.66
C VAL A 58 -3.09 13.57 7.09
N ILE A 59 -3.57 12.60 7.87
CA ILE A 59 -3.94 12.83 9.29
C ILE A 59 -2.71 13.30 10.09
N GLY A 60 -1.54 12.69 9.85
CA GLY A 60 -0.30 13.05 10.51
C GLY A 60 0.15 14.49 10.21
N VAL A 61 0.02 14.92 8.96
CA VAL A 61 0.32 16.30 8.52
C VAL A 61 -0.70 17.29 9.07
N ALA A 62 -2.00 17.04 8.89
CA ALA A 62 -3.05 17.93 9.39
C ALA A 62 -2.94 18.18 10.91
N ARG A 63 -2.64 17.13 11.68
CA ARG A 63 -2.42 17.25 13.13
C ARG A 63 -1.12 17.95 13.52
N LYS A 64 -0.13 17.96 12.62
CA LYS A 64 1.13 18.72 12.81
C LYS A 64 0.91 20.20 12.55
N ASP A 65 0.08 20.55 11.58
CA ASP A 65 -0.18 21.93 11.15
C ASP A 65 -1.14 22.68 12.09
N SER A 66 -2.07 21.99 12.75
CA SER A 66 -2.96 22.58 13.77
C SER A 66 -2.30 22.80 15.15
N ARG A 67 -0.97 22.72 15.26
CA ARG A 67 -0.21 23.04 16.49
C ARG A 67 0.85 24.07 16.21
#